data_AF-A0A534R5C1-F1
#
_entry.id   AF-A0A534R5C1-F1
#
_cell.length_a   1.000
_cell.length_b   1.000
_cell.length_c   1.000
_cell.angle_alpha   90.00
_cell.angle_beta   90.00
_cell.angle_gamma   90.00
#
_symmetry.space_group_name_H-M   'P 1'
#
loop_
_entity.id
_entity.type
_entity.pdbx_description
1 polymer ?
#
loop_
_entity_poly.entity_id
_entity_poly.type
_entity_poly.pdbx_seq_one_letter_code
_entity_poly.pdbx_strand_id
1 'polypeptide(L)'
;MSLPILLLRTIAGAAIAALLAPSVGVCADGQQPPGVAETTEVFGQLPGDLAGRWLIVNQIKLPSGERRSYPHLWEIRRGPQHVEVVLMRVEVPAELTKKVQESGSGPSPWTPAADDLHMLDEGWDQLPVTNADYAKIEHKLYGADAFTGELQADDETKNSKFALLTKETFSGAQPVKSTISVYGFRESGPSGATGSFVVTSIAAAPLPIPITLKGDFQTHRVGAPPPPPSMLQRMLDFFSGCRRG
;
A
#
# COMPACT_ATOMS: atom_id res chain seq x y z
N MET A 1 9.43 -47.62 29.79
CA MET A 1 8.78 -47.02 30.98
C MET A 1 9.38 -45.62 31.13
N SER A 2 8.80 -44.63 30.45
CA SER A 2 7.79 -43.68 30.97
C SER A 2 8.44 -42.46 31.63
N LEU A 3 8.22 -41.29 31.02
CA LEU A 3 8.44 -39.96 31.59
C LEU A 3 7.70 -39.79 32.93
N PRO A 4 8.07 -38.75 33.70
CA PRO A 4 7.06 -37.72 33.92
C PRO A 4 7.55 -36.27 33.74
N ILE A 5 6.56 -35.45 33.38
CA ILE A 5 6.50 -34.00 33.25
C ILE A 5 6.48 -33.35 34.64
N LEU A 6 7.12 -32.18 34.82
CA LEU A 6 6.59 -31.19 35.75
C LEU A 6 6.97 -29.75 35.37
N LEU A 7 5.92 -28.94 35.21
CA LEU A 7 5.91 -27.49 35.12
C LEU A 7 6.59 -26.84 36.35
N LEU A 8 7.24 -25.70 36.16
CA LEU A 8 7.27 -24.66 37.20
C LEU A 8 6.69 -23.34 36.65
N ARG A 9 5.71 -22.85 37.40
CA ARG A 9 5.08 -21.54 37.27
C ARG A 9 5.82 -20.50 38.13
N THR A 10 5.56 -19.24 37.78
CA THR A 10 5.48 -18.02 38.63
C THR A 10 6.76 -17.34 39.10
N ILE A 11 6.96 -16.08 38.65
CA ILE A 11 7.19 -14.93 39.53
C ILE A 11 6.33 -13.76 39.05
N ALA A 12 5.59 -13.16 39.98
CA ALA A 12 4.81 -11.94 39.82
C ALA A 12 5.44 -10.81 40.67
N GLY A 13 5.14 -9.55 40.32
CA GLY A 13 5.29 -8.36 41.19
C GLY A 13 6.37 -7.38 40.73
N ALA A 14 5.99 -6.29 40.03
CA ALA A 14 5.65 -4.95 40.56
C ALA A 14 6.91 -4.08 40.81
N ALA A 15 7.26 -3.11 39.97
CA ALA A 15 6.67 -1.77 39.74
C ALA A 15 7.49 -0.66 40.43
N ILE A 16 8.13 0.25 39.68
CA ILE A 16 8.38 1.64 40.08
C ILE A 16 8.29 2.55 38.85
N ALA A 17 7.43 3.56 38.97
CA ALA A 17 7.19 4.64 38.03
C ALA A 17 8.27 5.73 38.11
N ALA A 18 8.55 6.39 36.97
CA ALA A 18 8.63 7.84 36.78
C ALA A 18 9.53 8.18 35.58
N LEU A 19 8.97 8.84 34.56
CA LEU A 19 9.19 10.27 34.34
C LEU A 19 8.29 10.74 33.19
N LEU A 20 7.48 11.75 33.50
CA LEU A 20 6.68 12.50 32.55
C LEU A 20 7.63 13.26 31.60
N ALA A 21 7.59 12.91 30.32
CA ALA A 21 7.94 13.80 29.24
C ALA A 21 6.73 13.91 28.30
N PRO A 22 6.39 15.09 27.78
CA PRO A 22 5.33 15.20 26.79
C PRO A 22 5.82 14.54 25.51
N SER A 23 5.38 13.31 25.25
CA SER A 23 5.48 12.72 23.92
C SER A 23 4.61 13.57 22.99
N VAL A 24 5.29 14.30 22.11
CA VAL A 24 4.72 14.91 20.92
C VAL A 24 3.81 13.87 20.27
N GLY A 25 2.55 14.23 20.07
CA GLY A 25 1.49 13.31 19.66
C GLY A 25 1.86 12.57 18.38
N VAL A 26 2.20 11.29 18.54
CA VAL A 26 2.15 10.33 17.45
C VAL A 26 0.69 9.91 17.37
N CYS A 27 -0.02 10.37 16.34
CA CYS A 27 -1.29 9.76 15.97
C CYS A 27 -0.99 8.34 15.49
N ALA A 28 -1.20 7.36 16.36
CA ALA A 28 -1.34 5.97 15.96
C ALA A 28 -2.83 5.63 16.03
N ASP A 29 -3.38 5.07 14.96
CA ASP A 29 -3.98 3.73 15.05
C ASP A 29 -4.18 3.16 13.64
N GLY A 30 -3.49 2.06 13.41
CA GLY A 30 -3.42 1.28 12.18
C GLY A 30 -2.41 0.18 12.45
N GLN A 31 -2.86 -1.07 12.42
CA GLN A 31 -2.15 -2.26 12.91
C GLN A 31 -0.92 -2.59 12.05
N GLN A 32 0.13 -1.78 12.14
CA GLN A 32 1.44 -2.04 11.52
C GLN A 32 2.38 -2.65 12.56
N PRO A 33 3.20 -3.67 12.20
CA PRO A 33 4.29 -4.09 13.05
C PRO A 33 5.15 -2.88 13.45
N PRO A 34 5.34 -2.61 14.75
CA PRO A 34 6.17 -1.51 15.20
C PRO A 34 7.60 -1.71 14.69
N GLY A 35 8.18 -0.66 14.08
CA GLY A 35 9.60 -0.59 13.77
C GLY A 35 10.00 -0.54 12.29
N VAL A 36 9.08 -0.67 11.33
CA VAL A 36 9.41 -0.45 9.91
C VAL A 36 9.16 0.99 9.53
N ALA A 37 10.21 1.68 9.05
CA ALA A 37 10.09 3.04 8.56
C ALA A 37 9.37 3.05 7.20
N GLU A 38 8.25 3.77 7.14
CA GLU A 38 7.44 3.93 5.94
C GLU A 38 7.19 5.41 5.70
N THR A 39 7.52 5.89 4.50
CA THR A 39 7.51 7.33 4.17
C THR A 39 6.86 7.58 2.84
N THR A 40 6.16 8.71 2.70
CA THR A 40 5.60 9.15 1.41
C THR A 40 6.15 10.53 1.04
N GLU A 41 6.60 10.68 -0.19
CA GLU A 41 6.90 11.99 -0.81
C GLU A 41 5.87 12.26 -1.92
N VAL A 42 5.47 13.54 -2.10
CA VAL A 42 4.52 13.95 -3.13
C VAL A 42 5.13 15.04 -4.01
N PHE A 43 5.03 14.86 -5.32
CA PHE A 43 5.51 15.77 -6.34
C PHE A 43 4.37 16.13 -7.30
N GLY A 44 4.16 17.43 -7.56
CA GLY A 44 3.10 17.90 -8.46
C GLY A 44 1.69 17.78 -7.91
N GLN A 45 0.70 17.84 -8.79
CA GLN A 45 -0.72 17.82 -8.47
C GLN A 45 -1.29 16.41 -8.55
N LEU A 46 -1.85 15.93 -7.45
CA LEU A 46 -2.54 14.64 -7.38
C LEU A 46 -4.06 14.80 -7.46
N PRO A 47 -4.80 13.76 -7.89
CA PRO A 47 -6.25 13.71 -7.73
C PRO A 47 -6.67 13.90 -6.26
N GLY A 48 -7.76 14.63 -6.02
CA GLY A 48 -8.22 14.97 -4.66
C GLY A 48 -8.93 13.83 -3.92
N ASP A 49 -9.26 12.74 -4.62
CA ASP A 49 -10.07 11.61 -4.16
C ASP A 49 -9.24 10.35 -3.86
N LEU A 50 -7.92 10.48 -3.69
CA LEU A 50 -7.05 9.33 -3.41
C LEU A 50 -7.19 8.76 -2.00
N ALA A 51 -7.56 9.57 -1.01
CA ALA A 51 -7.63 9.11 0.38
C ALA A 51 -8.67 8.01 0.58
N GLY A 52 -8.32 6.94 1.27
CA GLY A 52 -9.18 5.79 1.54
C GLY A 52 -8.44 4.46 1.67
N ARG A 53 -9.22 3.41 1.89
CA ARG A 53 -8.76 2.00 1.87
C ARG A 53 -8.94 1.46 0.45
N TRP A 54 -7.95 0.73 -0.04
CA TRP A 54 -7.92 0.26 -1.42
C TRP A 54 -7.50 -1.20 -1.49
N LEU A 55 -8.28 -1.99 -2.23
CA LEU A 55 -7.87 -3.29 -2.74
C LEU A 55 -7.24 -3.08 -4.12
N ILE A 56 -6.03 -3.58 -4.31
CA ILE A 56 -5.30 -3.53 -5.57
C ILE A 56 -5.18 -4.95 -6.10
N VAL A 57 -5.70 -5.18 -7.30
CA VAL A 57 -5.58 -6.46 -8.00
C VAL A 57 -4.53 -6.27 -9.08
N ASN A 58 -3.35 -6.83 -8.83
CA ASN A 58 -2.23 -6.81 -9.76
C ASN A 58 -2.32 -8.03 -10.67
N GLN A 59 -2.04 -7.88 -11.96
CA GLN A 59 -1.89 -8.98 -12.90
C GLN A 59 -0.57 -8.85 -13.65
N ILE A 60 0.42 -9.65 -13.28
CA ILE A 60 1.71 -9.73 -13.99
C ILE A 60 1.63 -10.64 -15.21
N LYS A 61 2.37 -10.28 -16.26
CA LYS A 61 2.64 -11.14 -17.40
C LYS A 61 4.02 -11.79 -17.25
N LEU A 62 4.05 -13.11 -17.18
CA LEU A 62 5.29 -13.88 -17.12
C LEU A 62 5.94 -13.98 -18.50
N PRO A 63 7.26 -14.23 -18.58
CA PRO A 63 7.95 -14.47 -19.85
C PRO A 63 7.37 -15.63 -20.67
N SER A 64 6.76 -16.61 -20.00
CA SER A 64 6.04 -17.73 -20.64
C SER A 64 4.76 -17.31 -21.38
N GLY A 65 4.30 -16.06 -21.19
CA GLY A 65 3.02 -15.56 -21.66
C GLY A 65 1.86 -15.80 -20.70
N GLU A 66 2.06 -16.63 -19.67
CA GLU A 66 1.09 -16.83 -18.58
C GLU A 66 0.87 -15.52 -17.81
N ARG A 67 -0.37 -15.28 -17.38
CA ARG A 67 -0.69 -14.19 -16.47
C ARG A 67 -0.93 -14.73 -15.06
N ARG A 68 -0.46 -14.00 -14.06
CA ARG A 68 -0.73 -14.29 -12.65
C ARG A 68 -1.25 -13.07 -11.96
N SER A 69 -2.33 -13.24 -11.20
CA SER A 69 -2.88 -12.16 -10.40
C SER A 69 -2.66 -12.36 -8.92
N TYR A 70 -2.50 -11.26 -8.20
CA TYR A 70 -2.37 -11.25 -6.73
C TYR A 70 -2.95 -9.96 -6.15
N PRO A 71 -3.60 -10.02 -4.98
CA PRO A 71 -4.14 -8.84 -4.32
C PRO A 71 -3.12 -8.21 -3.36
N HIS A 72 -3.07 -6.88 -3.30
CA HIS A 72 -2.42 -6.10 -2.25
C HIS A 72 -3.42 -5.09 -1.66
N LEU A 73 -3.15 -4.59 -0.45
CA LEU A 73 -3.98 -3.59 0.21
C LEU A 73 -3.15 -2.32 0.47
N TRP A 74 -3.73 -1.17 0.15
CA TRP A 74 -3.21 0.13 0.56
C TRP A 74 -4.21 0.87 1.42
N GLU A 75 -3.69 1.66 2.34
CA GLU A 75 -4.42 2.75 2.95
C GLU A 75 -3.76 4.06 2.56
N ILE A 76 -4.52 4.97 1.97
CA ILE A 76 -4.07 6.34 1.67
C ILE A 76 -4.72 7.27 2.68
N ARG A 77 -3.91 7.80 3.59
CA ARG A 77 -4.35 8.70 4.66
C ARG A 77 -4.08 10.15 4.28
N ARG A 78 -4.80 11.08 4.90
CA ARG A 78 -4.46 12.51 4.83
C ARG A 78 -3.45 12.81 5.92
N GLY A 79 -2.20 13.08 5.52
CA GLY A 79 -1.18 13.60 6.41
C GLY A 79 -1.31 15.12 6.58
N PRO A 80 -0.49 15.72 7.46
CA PRO A 80 -0.51 17.16 7.74
C PRO A 80 -0.04 18.02 6.56
N GLN A 81 0.79 17.47 5.66
CA GLN A 81 1.36 18.20 4.52
C GLN A 81 0.85 17.68 3.18
N HIS A 82 0.67 16.37 3.05
CA HIS A 82 0.24 15.70 1.84
C HIS A 82 -0.43 14.36 2.20
N VAL A 83 -0.95 13.63 1.21
CA VAL A 83 -1.44 12.26 1.42
C VAL A 83 -0.27 11.33 1.76
N GLU A 84 -0.54 10.32 2.57
CA GLU A 84 0.42 9.30 2.99
C GLU A 84 -0.09 7.94 2.53
N VAL A 85 0.73 7.24 1.75
CA VAL A 85 0.47 5.86 1.34
C VAL A 85 1.01 4.92 2.41
N VAL A 86 0.18 3.96 2.80
CA VAL A 86 0.53 2.86 3.69
C VAL A 86 0.29 1.55 2.96
N LEU A 87 1.35 0.78 2.76
CA LEU A 87 1.28 -0.61 2.37
C LEU A 87 0.83 -1.44 3.57
N MET A 88 -0.38 -1.99 3.47
CA MET A 88 -0.93 -2.83 4.53
C MET A 88 -0.18 -4.15 4.56
N ARG A 89 0.57 -4.38 5.65
CA ARG A 89 1.37 -5.58 5.89
C ARG A 89 0.53 -6.67 6.54
N VAL A 90 -0.54 -7.07 5.85
CA VAL A 90 -1.55 -8.00 6.36
C VAL A 90 -1.86 -9.08 5.33
N GLU A 91 -2.44 -10.18 5.78
CA GLU A 91 -2.96 -11.23 4.93
C GLU A 91 -4.31 -10.81 4.36
N VAL A 92 -4.45 -10.82 3.04
CA VAL A 92 -5.73 -10.65 2.37
C VAL A 92 -6.59 -11.90 2.64
N PRO A 93 -7.90 -11.77 2.96
CA PRO A 93 -8.76 -12.92 3.20
C PRO A 93 -8.58 -14.03 2.17
N ALA A 94 -8.40 -15.27 2.63
CA ALA A 94 -8.03 -16.40 1.79
C ALA A 94 -9.03 -16.64 0.65
N GLU A 95 -10.31 -16.37 0.89
CA GLU A 95 -11.36 -16.44 -0.12
C GLU A 95 -11.12 -15.46 -1.28
N LEU A 96 -10.77 -14.21 -0.99
CA LEU A 96 -10.44 -13.21 -2.00
C LEU A 96 -9.18 -13.58 -2.75
N THR A 97 -8.14 -14.01 -2.03
CA THR A 97 -6.88 -14.47 -2.63
C THR A 97 -7.14 -15.60 -3.62
N LYS A 98 -7.99 -16.56 -3.27
CA LYS A 98 -8.40 -17.65 -4.16
C LYS A 98 -9.14 -17.13 -5.39
N LYS A 99 -10.15 -16.26 -5.24
CA LYS A 99 -10.90 -15.66 -6.37
C LYS A 99 -9.97 -14.93 -7.34
N VAL A 100 -9.01 -14.16 -6.82
CA VAL A 100 -7.99 -13.45 -7.62
C VAL A 100 -7.06 -14.41 -8.35
N GLN A 101 -6.63 -15.49 -7.70
CA GLN A 101 -5.74 -16.47 -8.31
C GLN A 101 -6.44 -17.28 -9.41
N GLU A 102 -7.68 -17.73 -9.18
CA GLU A 102 -8.47 -18.52 -10.15
C GLU A 102 -8.84 -17.72 -11.41
N SER A 103 -9.01 -16.41 -11.27
CA SER A 103 -9.26 -15.49 -12.39
C SER A 103 -7.98 -15.00 -13.07
N GLY A 104 -6.81 -15.32 -12.50
CA GLY A 104 -5.52 -14.70 -12.85
C GLY A 104 -5.04 -14.94 -14.27
N SER A 105 -5.59 -15.93 -14.97
CA SER A 105 -5.29 -16.25 -16.38
C SER A 105 -6.13 -15.46 -17.40
N GLY A 106 -7.16 -14.73 -16.96
CA GLY A 106 -8.04 -13.93 -17.82
C GLY A 106 -7.33 -12.78 -18.54
N PRO A 107 -7.96 -12.16 -19.55
CA PRO A 107 -7.38 -11.06 -20.30
C PRO A 107 -7.26 -9.74 -19.52
N SER A 108 -7.90 -9.65 -18.35
CA SER A 108 -7.91 -8.45 -17.50
C SER A 108 -7.80 -8.84 -16.02
N PRO A 109 -7.32 -7.94 -15.15
CA PRO A 109 -7.38 -8.12 -13.71
C PRO A 109 -8.80 -8.42 -13.24
N TRP A 110 -8.92 -9.25 -12.21
CA TRP A 110 -10.20 -9.58 -11.61
C TRP A 110 -10.85 -8.37 -10.95
N THR A 111 -12.16 -8.25 -11.14
CA THR A 111 -12.99 -7.22 -10.51
C THR A 111 -13.79 -7.86 -9.36
N PRO A 112 -13.67 -7.34 -8.13
CA PRO A 112 -14.41 -7.84 -6.97
C PRO A 112 -15.91 -7.55 -7.10
N ALA A 113 -16.73 -8.43 -6.52
CA ALA A 113 -18.14 -8.16 -6.31
C ALA A 113 -18.34 -7.17 -5.13
N ALA A 114 -19.55 -6.62 -5.01
CA ALA A 114 -19.87 -5.72 -3.89
C ALA A 114 -19.70 -6.40 -2.52
N ASP A 115 -20.13 -7.66 -2.41
CA ASP A 115 -20.01 -8.44 -1.18
C ASP A 115 -18.54 -8.73 -0.80
N ASP A 116 -17.65 -8.87 -1.80
CA ASP A 116 -16.21 -9.05 -1.59
C ASP A 116 -15.60 -7.81 -0.91
N LEU A 117 -15.98 -6.61 -1.40
CA LEU A 117 -15.51 -5.34 -0.85
C LEU A 117 -16.13 -5.05 0.52
N HIS A 118 -17.38 -5.44 0.73
CA HIS A 118 -18.06 -5.27 2.03
C HIS A 118 -17.41 -6.14 3.10
N MET A 119 -17.19 -7.43 2.81
CA MET A 119 -16.47 -8.34 3.71
C MET A 119 -15.08 -7.80 4.07
N LEU A 120 -14.34 -7.27 3.09
CA LEU A 120 -13.02 -6.71 3.33
C LEU A 120 -13.07 -5.44 4.19
N ASP A 121 -14.10 -4.61 4.03
CA ASP A 121 -14.31 -3.40 4.83
C ASP A 121 -14.64 -3.74 6.29
N GLU A 122 -15.54 -4.69 6.53
CA GLU A 122 -15.90 -5.14 7.88
C GLU A 122 -14.71 -5.75 8.62
N GLY A 123 -13.86 -6.48 7.91
CA GLY A 123 -12.70 -7.17 8.48
C GLY A 123 -11.40 -6.36 8.51
N TRP A 124 -11.37 -5.13 7.97
CA TRP A 124 -10.13 -4.41 7.65
C TRP A 124 -9.15 -4.30 8.83
N ASP A 125 -9.66 -3.91 10.00
CA ASP A 125 -8.86 -3.65 11.20
C ASP A 125 -8.51 -4.94 11.97
N GLN A 126 -9.02 -6.09 11.53
CA GLN A 126 -8.83 -7.41 12.14
C GLN A 126 -8.00 -8.34 11.24
N LEU A 127 -7.50 -7.85 10.11
CA LEU A 127 -6.70 -8.66 9.19
C LEU A 127 -5.41 -9.14 9.89
N PRO A 128 -5.04 -10.43 9.73
CA PRO A 128 -3.82 -10.96 10.30
C PRO A 128 -2.59 -10.23 9.76
N VAL A 129 -1.67 -9.85 10.64
CA VAL A 129 -0.43 -9.18 10.22
C VAL A 129 0.52 -10.19 9.56
N THR A 130 1.06 -9.83 8.41
CA THR A 130 2.08 -10.61 7.71
C THR A 130 3.45 -10.25 8.26
N ASN A 131 4.21 -11.25 8.69
CA ASN A 131 5.61 -11.09 9.10
C ASN A 131 6.55 -11.02 7.89
N ALA A 132 6.41 -9.97 7.09
CA ALA A 132 7.36 -9.67 6.03
C ALA A 132 8.57 -8.92 6.62
N ASP A 133 9.77 -9.38 6.24
CA ASP A 133 11.06 -8.85 6.66
C ASP A 133 11.39 -7.49 6.00
N TYR A 134 10.56 -6.48 6.23
CA TYR A 134 10.82 -5.14 5.73
C TYR A 134 11.80 -4.40 6.65
N ALA A 135 12.85 -3.83 6.06
CA ALA A 135 13.70 -2.85 6.72
C ALA A 135 13.17 -1.42 6.52
N LYS A 136 12.66 -1.11 5.32
CA LYS A 136 12.15 0.23 4.96
C LYS A 136 11.18 0.14 3.79
N ILE A 137 10.16 0.99 3.78
CA ILE A 137 9.25 1.19 2.65
C ILE A 137 9.27 2.69 2.29
N GLU A 138 9.47 3.00 1.01
CA GLU A 138 9.52 4.36 0.50
C GLU A 138 8.50 4.52 -0.62
N HIS A 139 7.54 5.43 -0.46
CA HIS A 139 6.56 5.80 -1.46
C HIS A 139 6.88 7.17 -2.06
N LYS A 140 6.71 7.29 -3.38
CA LYS A 140 6.75 8.57 -4.08
C LYS A 140 5.55 8.67 -5.02
N LEU A 141 4.73 9.69 -4.82
CA LEU A 141 3.61 10.01 -5.67
C LEU A 141 3.98 11.17 -6.59
N TYR A 142 3.68 11.01 -7.87
CA TYR A 142 3.93 12.01 -8.89
C TYR A 142 2.62 12.37 -9.58
N GLY A 143 2.23 13.64 -9.54
CA GLY A 143 1.26 14.20 -10.49
C GLY A 143 1.84 14.22 -11.90
N ALA A 144 0.98 14.17 -12.92
CA ALA A 144 1.41 14.20 -14.32
C ALA A 144 2.28 15.44 -14.65
N ASP A 145 2.05 16.57 -13.98
CA ASP A 145 2.82 17.80 -14.10
C ASP A 145 4.25 17.71 -13.56
N ALA A 146 4.55 16.71 -12.73
CA ALA A 146 5.85 16.46 -12.13
C ALA A 146 6.60 15.27 -12.78
N PHE A 147 6.06 14.65 -13.83
CA PHE A 147 6.76 13.58 -14.53
C PHE A 147 8.02 14.14 -15.18
N THR A 148 9.16 13.50 -14.92
CA THR A 148 10.46 13.87 -15.51
C THR A 148 11.23 12.60 -15.91
N GLY A 149 12.13 12.74 -16.89
CA GLY A 149 13.07 11.68 -17.27
C GLY A 149 12.38 10.35 -17.60
N GLU A 150 12.72 9.31 -16.85
CA GLU A 150 12.23 7.94 -17.05
C GLU A 150 10.70 7.83 -16.97
N LEU A 151 10.02 8.57 -16.09
CA LEU A 151 8.55 8.53 -15.98
C LEU A 151 7.82 9.11 -17.22
N GLN A 152 8.47 9.99 -17.97
CA GLN A 152 7.92 10.50 -19.23
C GLN A 152 8.19 9.56 -20.40
N ALA A 153 9.30 8.82 -20.34
CA ALA A 153 9.78 7.97 -21.42
C ALA A 153 9.24 6.52 -21.33
N ASP A 154 8.93 6.03 -20.14
CA ASP A 154 8.51 4.65 -19.91
C ASP A 154 7.07 4.39 -20.37
N ASP A 155 6.88 3.27 -21.08
CA ASP A 155 5.60 2.92 -21.70
C ASP A 155 4.47 2.64 -20.70
N GLU A 156 4.79 2.21 -19.48
CA GLU A 156 3.78 1.89 -18.46
C GLU A 156 3.29 3.13 -17.73
N THR A 157 4.15 4.13 -17.60
CA THR A 157 3.86 5.37 -16.87
C THR A 157 3.48 6.53 -17.77
N LYS A 158 3.95 6.58 -19.02
CA LYS A 158 3.59 7.64 -19.96
C LYS A 158 2.07 7.75 -20.13
N ASN A 159 1.58 8.98 -20.21
CA ASN A 159 0.15 9.33 -20.29
C ASN A 159 -0.69 8.95 -19.05
N SER A 160 -0.08 8.56 -17.94
CA SER A 160 -0.79 8.39 -16.67
C SER A 160 -1.17 9.75 -16.08
N LYS A 161 -2.30 9.81 -15.37
CA LYS A 161 -2.76 11.01 -14.63
C LYS A 161 -1.89 11.28 -13.41
N PHE A 162 -1.37 10.22 -12.80
CA PHE A 162 -0.38 10.26 -11.73
C PHE A 162 0.35 8.90 -11.67
N ALA A 163 1.44 8.83 -10.92
CA ALA A 163 2.19 7.61 -10.68
C ALA A 163 2.50 7.41 -9.20
N LEU A 164 2.58 6.15 -8.77
CA LEU A 164 3.08 5.73 -7.46
C LEU A 164 4.31 4.85 -7.64
N LEU A 165 5.44 5.27 -7.12
CA LEU A 165 6.62 4.45 -6.96
C LEU A 165 6.69 3.97 -5.51
N THR A 166 6.80 2.67 -5.32
CA THR A 166 7.00 2.03 -4.02
C THR A 166 8.31 1.26 -4.06
N LYS A 167 9.22 1.57 -3.15
CA LYS A 167 10.45 0.82 -2.93
C LYS A 167 10.40 0.15 -1.58
N GLU A 168 10.38 -1.17 -1.62
CA GLU A 168 10.45 -2.05 -0.46
C GLU A 168 11.89 -2.52 -0.31
N THR A 169 12.50 -2.31 0.85
CA THR A 169 13.83 -2.82 1.20
C THR A 169 13.69 -3.85 2.30
N PHE A 170 14.32 -5.01 2.15
CA PHE A 170 14.23 -6.13 3.09
C PHE A 170 15.47 -6.20 4.00
N SER A 171 15.35 -6.71 5.23
CA SER A 171 16.48 -6.73 6.17
C SER A 171 17.50 -7.84 5.89
N GLY A 172 17.14 -8.84 5.09
CA GLY A 172 18.07 -9.82 4.51
C GLY A 172 17.76 -11.28 4.83
N ALA A 173 16.63 -11.58 5.47
CA ALA A 173 16.15 -12.96 5.64
C ALA A 173 15.64 -13.59 4.33
N GLN A 174 15.42 -12.76 3.30
CA GLN A 174 14.89 -13.16 2.01
C GLN A 174 15.98 -13.13 0.92
N PRO A 175 15.88 -13.94 -0.16
CA PRO A 175 16.80 -13.87 -1.30
C PRO A 175 16.66 -12.60 -2.14
N VAL A 176 15.71 -11.72 -1.81
CA VAL A 176 15.48 -10.42 -2.46
C VAL A 176 15.92 -9.31 -1.51
N LYS A 177 16.77 -8.40 -1.99
CA LYS A 177 17.25 -7.24 -1.23
C LYS A 177 16.23 -6.09 -1.25
N SER A 178 15.61 -5.88 -2.39
CA SER A 178 14.61 -4.84 -2.56
C SER A 178 13.68 -5.12 -3.74
N THR A 179 12.46 -4.62 -3.65
CA THR A 179 11.48 -4.61 -4.72
C THR A 179 11.12 -3.16 -5.02
N ILE A 180 11.13 -2.77 -6.30
CA ILE A 180 10.68 -1.47 -6.76
C ILE A 180 9.46 -1.70 -7.63
N SER A 181 8.33 -1.14 -7.24
CA SER A 181 7.08 -1.18 -8.00
C SER A 181 6.74 0.23 -8.47
N VAL A 182 6.44 0.40 -9.75
CA VAL A 182 6.02 1.67 -10.34
C VAL A 182 4.66 1.48 -10.99
N TYR A 183 3.66 2.18 -10.47
CA TYR A 183 2.28 2.15 -10.93
C TYR A 183 1.96 3.43 -11.70
N GLY A 184 1.58 3.31 -12.97
CA GLY A 184 1.04 4.40 -13.79
C GLY A 184 -0.49 4.34 -13.83
N PHE A 185 -1.17 5.33 -13.24
CA PHE A 185 -2.63 5.38 -13.17
C PHE A 185 -3.20 6.11 -14.40
N ARG A 186 -3.73 5.34 -15.35
CA ARG A 186 -4.28 5.88 -16.61
C ARG A 186 -5.68 6.45 -16.41
N GLU A 187 -6.52 5.71 -15.70
CA GLU A 187 -7.86 6.15 -15.30
C GLU A 187 -7.96 6.14 -13.78
N SER A 188 -8.67 7.12 -13.24
CA SER A 188 -8.87 7.24 -11.80
C SER A 188 -10.21 7.94 -11.51
N GLY A 189 -10.87 7.50 -10.46
CA GLY A 189 -12.05 8.14 -9.91
C GLY A 189 -12.37 7.62 -8.50
N PRO A 190 -13.52 8.02 -7.94
CA PRO A 190 -13.79 7.81 -6.53
C PRO A 190 -13.89 6.33 -6.13
N SER A 191 -14.29 5.44 -7.04
CA SER A 191 -14.49 4.01 -6.74
C SER A 191 -13.29 3.13 -7.11
N GLY A 192 -12.34 3.65 -7.87
CA GLY A 192 -11.29 2.82 -8.45
C GLY A 192 -10.41 3.56 -9.45
N ALA A 193 -9.33 2.89 -9.82
CA ALA A 193 -8.39 3.34 -10.82
C ALA A 193 -7.85 2.14 -11.60
N THR A 194 -7.40 2.39 -12.82
CA THR A 194 -6.81 1.35 -13.67
C THR A 194 -5.51 1.86 -14.26
N GLY A 195 -4.61 0.93 -14.56
CA GLY A 195 -3.30 1.30 -15.06
C GLY A 195 -2.42 0.11 -15.36
N SER A 196 -1.17 0.41 -15.65
CA SER A 196 -0.11 -0.60 -15.80
C SER A 196 0.97 -0.35 -14.78
N PHE A 197 1.69 -1.41 -14.44
CA PHE A 197 2.75 -1.34 -13.47
C PHE A 197 3.96 -2.16 -13.90
N VAL A 198 5.11 -1.73 -13.41
CA VAL A 198 6.37 -2.46 -13.49
C VAL A 198 6.77 -2.83 -12.07
N VAL A 199 7.18 -4.09 -11.87
CA VAL A 199 7.82 -4.52 -10.64
C VAL A 199 9.20 -5.06 -10.95
N THR A 200 10.20 -4.54 -10.26
CA THR A 200 11.60 -4.96 -10.38
C THR A 200 12.10 -5.44 -9.03
N SER A 201 12.39 -6.74 -8.93
CA SER A 201 13.00 -7.35 -7.75
C SER A 201 14.50 -7.48 -7.93
N ILE A 202 15.27 -7.11 -6.91
CA ILE A 202 16.73 -7.16 -6.92
C ILE A 202 17.20 -8.28 -6.00
N ALA A 203 17.82 -9.32 -6.57
CA ALA A 203 18.29 -10.47 -5.81
C ALA A 203 19.51 -10.14 -4.93
N ALA A 204 19.63 -10.83 -3.79
CA ALA A 204 20.80 -10.81 -2.93
C ALA A 204 21.89 -11.72 -3.52
N ALA A 205 22.77 -11.14 -4.35
CA ALA A 205 23.90 -11.83 -4.96
C ALA A 205 25.14 -10.91 -5.03
N PRO A 206 26.36 -11.47 -5.16
CA PRO A 206 27.59 -10.67 -5.29
C PRO A 206 27.54 -9.63 -6.42
N LEU A 207 26.77 -9.93 -7.47
CA LEU A 207 26.33 -8.98 -8.50
C LEU A 207 24.79 -8.99 -8.55
N PRO A 208 24.11 -7.89 -8.17
CA PRO A 208 22.65 -7.86 -8.15
C PRO A 208 22.05 -8.06 -9.54
N ILE A 209 21.14 -9.03 -9.68
CA ILE A 209 20.42 -9.30 -10.93
C ILE A 209 18.99 -8.77 -10.78
N PRO A 210 18.57 -7.76 -11.57
CA PRO A 210 17.19 -7.30 -11.57
C PRO A 210 16.29 -8.29 -12.32
N ILE A 211 15.14 -8.60 -11.73
CA ILE A 211 14.07 -9.35 -12.36
C ILE A 211 12.90 -8.39 -12.53
N THR A 212 12.63 -7.99 -13.77
CA THR A 212 11.55 -7.05 -14.09
C THR A 212 10.36 -7.79 -14.69
N LEU A 213 9.19 -7.57 -14.11
CA LEU A 213 7.91 -8.03 -14.61
C LEU A 213 7.01 -6.81 -14.86
N LYS A 214 6.17 -6.92 -15.88
CA LYS A 214 5.20 -5.90 -16.26
C LYS A 214 3.80 -6.46 -16.14
N GLY A 215 2.83 -5.60 -15.90
CA GLY A 215 1.45 -6.02 -15.71
C GLY A 215 0.46 -4.87 -15.76
N ASP A 216 -0.80 -5.25 -15.63
CA ASP A 216 -1.91 -4.32 -15.48
C ASP A 216 -2.46 -4.45 -14.06
N PHE A 217 -3.06 -3.37 -13.55
CA PHE A 217 -3.71 -3.40 -12.25
C PHE A 217 -5.06 -2.68 -12.28
N GLN A 218 -5.90 -3.07 -11.34
CA GLN A 218 -7.11 -2.35 -10.98
C GLN A 218 -7.11 -2.08 -9.48
N THR A 219 -7.54 -0.89 -9.09
CA THR A 219 -7.83 -0.57 -7.70
C THR A 219 -9.33 -0.46 -7.48
N HIS A 220 -9.75 -0.91 -6.32
CA HIS A 220 -11.14 -0.88 -5.87
C HIS A 220 -11.18 -0.28 -4.49
N ARG A 221 -12.01 0.75 -4.31
CA ARG A 221 -12.20 1.37 -3.00
C ARG A 221 -12.87 0.38 -2.06
N VAL A 222 -12.31 0.23 -0.86
CA VAL A 222 -12.88 -0.54 0.24
C VAL A 222 -13.62 0.42 1.15
N GLY A 223 -14.89 0.12 1.42
CA GLY A 223 -15.79 0.98 2.17
C GLY A 223 -16.35 2.15 1.36
N ALA A 224 -17.27 2.89 1.98
CA ALA A 224 -17.91 4.04 1.34
C ALA A 224 -16.89 5.17 1.08
N PRO A 225 -16.97 5.87 -0.07
CA PRO A 225 -16.17 7.07 -0.27
C PRO A 225 -16.45 8.09 0.85
N PRO A 226 -15.43 8.81 1.32
CA PRO A 226 -15.65 9.85 2.33
C PRO A 226 -16.71 10.83 1.81
N PRO A 227 -17.65 11.27 2.66
CA PRO A 227 -18.68 12.21 2.24
C PRO A 227 -18.01 13.46 1.65
N PRO A 228 -18.59 14.04 0.57
CA PRO A 228 -18.02 15.24 -0.03
C PRO A 228 -17.91 16.34 1.04
N PRO A 229 -16.85 17.18 1.00
CA PRO A 229 -16.68 18.24 1.97
C PRO A 229 -17.93 19.12 1.98
N SER A 230 -18.44 19.37 3.18
CA SER A 230 -19.63 20.20 3.37
C SER A 230 -19.43 21.59 2.75
N MET A 231 -20.51 22.26 2.35
CA MET A 231 -20.44 23.64 1.83
C MET A 231 -19.68 24.57 2.78
N LEU A 232 -19.78 24.34 4.09
CA LEU A 232 -19.04 25.08 5.11
C LEU A 232 -17.53 24.82 5.02
N GLN A 233 -17.08 23.58 4.86
CA GLN A 233 -15.67 23.25 4.67
C GLN A 233 -15.11 23.85 3.37
N ARG A 234 -15.85 23.77 2.27
CA ARG A 234 -15.45 24.42 1.00
C ARG A 234 -15.32 25.93 1.14
N MET A 235 -16.21 26.55 1.92
CA MET A 235 -16.17 27.98 2.19
C MET A 235 -14.98 28.34 3.10
N LEU A 236 -14.70 27.54 4.13
CA LEU A 236 -13.54 27.73 5.00
C LEU A 236 -12.21 27.56 4.24
N ASP A 237 -12.12 26.58 3.34
CA ASP A 237 -10.97 26.36 2.46
C ASP A 237 -10.74 27.52 1.47
N PHE A 238 -11.83 28.14 0.99
CA PHE A 238 -11.76 29.34 0.17
C PHE A 238 -11.20 30.54 0.94
N PHE A 239 -11.56 30.68 2.22
CA PHE A 239 -11.06 31.77 3.06
C PHE A 239 -9.64 31.55 3.60
N SER A 240 -9.20 30.30 3.75
CA SER A 240 -7.83 29.97 4.17
C SER A 240 -6.81 30.02 3.01
N GLY A 241 -7.26 29.94 1.75
CA GLY A 241 -6.43 30.10 0.55
C GLY A 241 -6.01 31.54 0.22
N CYS A 242 -6.62 32.55 0.85
CA CYS A 242 -6.30 33.97 0.64
C CYS A 242 -5.46 34.56 1.78
N ARG A 243 -4.26 34.04 2.02
CA ARG A 243 -3.25 34.77 2.81
C ARG A 243 -1.81 34.44 2.39
N ARG A 244 -1.38 35.01 1.26
CA ARG A 244 0.01 35.46 0.99
C ARG A 244 -0.04 36.50 -0.14
N GLY A 245 -0.25 37.75 0.25
CA GLY A 245 0.26 38.95 -0.40
C GLY A 245 1.08 39.70 0.63
#